data_AF-A0A2R7T961-F1
#
_entry.id   AF-A0A2R7T961-F1
#
_cell.length_a   1.000
_cell.length_b   1.000
_cell.length_c   1.000
_cell.angle_alpha   90.00
_cell.angle_beta   90.00
_cell.angle_gamma   90.00
#
_symmetry.space_group_name_H-M   'P 1'
#
loop_
_entity.id
_entity.type
_entity.pdbx_description
1 polymer ?
#
loop_
_entity_poly.entity_id
_entity_poly.type
_entity_poly.pdbx_seq_one_letter_code
_entity_poly.pdbx_strand_id
1 'polypeptide(L)'
;MKAEFFKAAAARNSLTLSDSASPAQGDLLLTVNVYGFGQTQGFSALLYPMINVTATLKRPNGEIAWQRTEFVTPLNAENKYGYEFEQYMKDPELIRKAITNVMATASNLLVESLAAGK
;
A
#
# COMPACT_ATOMS: atom_id res chain seq x y z
N MET A 1 3.12 -5.57 2.24
CA MET A 1 1.78 -5.08 1.81
C MET A 1 0.66 -5.67 2.65
N LYS A 2 0.40 -6.99 2.62
CA LYS A 2 -0.67 -7.64 3.42
C LYS A 2 -0.72 -7.19 4.89
N ALA A 3 0.42 -7.25 5.58
CA ALA A 3 0.50 -6.87 7.00
C ALA A 3 0.10 -5.40 7.25
N GLU A 4 0.61 -4.47 6.44
CA GLU A 4 0.28 -3.04 6.57
C GLU A 4 -1.20 -2.76 6.27
N PHE A 5 -1.80 -3.45 5.29
CA PHE A 5 -3.22 -3.32 4.99
C PHE A 5 -4.08 -3.74 6.19
N PHE A 6 -3.85 -4.93 6.73
CA PHE A 6 -4.64 -5.42 7.87
C PHE A 6 -4.39 -4.61 9.14
N LYS A 7 -3.17 -4.11 9.35
CA LYS A 7 -2.88 -3.15 10.42
C LYS A 7 -3.70 -1.87 10.27
N ALA A 8 -3.75 -1.28 9.06
CA ALA A 8 -4.53 -0.08 8.78
C ALA A 8 -6.06 -0.31 8.90
N ALA A 9 -6.53 -1.48 8.47
CA ALA A 9 -7.94 -1.88 8.56
C ALA A 9 -8.39 -2.13 10.00
N ALA A 10 -7.57 -2.82 10.80
CA ALA A 10 -7.81 -3.04 12.22
C ALA A 10 -7.86 -1.71 12.98
N ALA A 11 -6.94 -0.78 12.71
CA ALA A 11 -6.93 0.54 13.34
C ALA A 11 -8.20 1.37 13.08
N ARG A 12 -8.98 1.03 12.04
CA ARG A 12 -10.22 1.72 11.64
C ARG A 12 -11.47 0.87 11.83
N ASN A 13 -11.36 -0.34 12.36
CA ASN A 13 -12.45 -1.32 12.45
C ASN A 13 -13.22 -1.52 11.11
N SER A 14 -12.52 -1.42 9.97
CA SER A 14 -13.18 -1.46 8.65
C SER A 14 -13.33 -2.89 8.11
N LEU A 15 -12.36 -3.77 8.44
CA LEU A 15 -12.33 -5.19 8.09
C LEU A 15 -11.67 -6.01 9.20
N THR A 16 -12.07 -7.27 9.30
CA THR A 16 -11.40 -8.31 10.10
C THR A 16 -11.00 -9.46 9.21
N LEU A 17 -9.90 -10.14 9.55
CA LEU A 17 -9.53 -11.39 8.91
C LEU A 17 -10.40 -12.50 9.50
N SER A 18 -11.09 -13.28 8.65
CA SER A 18 -11.83 -14.46 9.11
C SER A 18 -10.87 -15.59 9.46
N ASP A 19 -11.12 -16.26 10.58
CA ASP A 19 -10.46 -17.53 10.90
C ASP A 19 -10.90 -18.62 9.91
N SER A 20 -10.05 -19.64 9.73
CA SER A 20 -10.29 -20.74 8.78
C SER A 20 -11.58 -21.54 9.05
N ALA A 21 -12.16 -21.42 10.25
CA ALA A 21 -13.39 -22.09 10.67
C ALA A 21 -14.67 -21.28 10.41
N SER A 22 -14.56 -19.99 10.10
CA SER A 22 -15.70 -19.08 9.91
C SER A 22 -15.89 -18.74 8.44
N PRO A 23 -17.12 -18.75 7.89
CA PRO A 23 -17.35 -18.33 6.51
C PRO A 23 -16.93 -16.88 6.30
N ALA A 24 -15.94 -16.65 5.44
CA ALA A 24 -15.56 -15.30 5.03
C ALA A 24 -16.72 -14.66 4.24
N GLN A 25 -17.00 -13.40 4.51
CA GLN A 25 -18.01 -12.62 3.76
C GLN A 25 -17.51 -12.16 2.39
N GLY A 26 -16.26 -12.46 2.05
CA GLY A 26 -15.64 -12.18 0.78
C GLY A 26 -14.12 -12.36 0.82
N ASP A 27 -13.51 -12.35 -0.37
CA ASP A 27 -12.08 -12.45 -0.57
C ASP A 27 -11.49 -11.09 -0.94
N LEU A 28 -10.44 -10.69 -0.24
CA LEU A 28 -9.67 -9.48 -0.57
C LEU A 28 -8.40 -9.87 -1.34
N LEU A 29 -8.27 -9.38 -2.57
CA LEU A 29 -7.06 -9.44 -3.38
C LEU A 29 -6.33 -8.10 -3.35
N LEU A 30 -5.03 -8.13 -3.05
CA LEU A 30 -4.12 -6.98 -3.16
C LEU A 30 -3.13 -7.26 -4.29
N THR A 31 -3.18 -6.46 -5.35
CA THR A 31 -2.31 -6.59 -6.53
C THR A 31 -1.38 -5.39 -6.60
N VAL A 32 -0.07 -5.64 -6.49
CA VAL A 32 0.95 -4.62 -6.77
C VAL A 32 1.14 -4.55 -8.28
N ASN A 33 0.65 -3.48 -8.89
CA ASN A 33 0.68 -3.31 -10.35
C ASN A 33 2.04 -2.77 -10.81
N VAL A 34 2.61 -1.83 -10.05
CA VAL A 34 3.90 -1.19 -10.32
C VAL A 34 4.60 -0.93 -9.00
N TYR A 35 5.91 -1.11 -8.97
CA TYR A 35 6.77 -0.67 -7.87
C TYR A 35 8.12 -0.21 -8.43
N GLY A 36 8.80 0.68 -7.73
CA GLY A 36 10.11 1.16 -8.14
C GLY A 36 10.55 2.38 -7.35
N PHE A 37 11.47 3.15 -7.93
CA PHE A 37 11.96 4.41 -7.38
C PHE A 37 11.84 5.52 -8.43
N GLY A 38 11.48 6.72 -7.98
CA GLY A 38 11.34 7.91 -8.82
C GLY A 38 11.80 9.17 -8.10
N GLN A 39 11.92 10.26 -8.86
CA GLN A 39 12.31 11.57 -8.35
C GLN A 39 11.10 12.50 -8.33
N THR A 40 11.08 13.49 -7.43
CA THR A 40 10.05 14.53 -7.39
C THR A 40 10.11 15.47 -8.60
N GLN A 41 11.32 15.68 -9.14
CA GLN A 41 11.65 16.46 -10.33
C GLN A 41 12.96 15.91 -10.91
N GLY A 42 13.17 15.96 -12.23
CA GLY A 42 14.29 15.30 -12.94
C GLY A 42 15.72 15.78 -12.61
N PHE A 43 15.88 16.65 -11.61
CA PHE A 43 17.17 17.15 -11.12
C PHE A 43 17.44 16.78 -9.65
N SER A 44 16.56 16.02 -9.01
CA SER A 44 16.76 15.58 -7.62
C SER A 44 17.70 14.38 -7.56
N ALA A 45 18.71 14.42 -6.69
CA ALA A 45 19.54 13.24 -6.39
C ALA A 45 18.78 12.19 -5.56
N LEU A 46 17.66 12.57 -4.93
CA LEU A 46 16.88 11.70 -4.06
C LEU A 46 15.93 10.81 -4.85
N LEU A 47 16.06 9.51 -4.63
CA LEU A 47 15.20 8.46 -5.15
C LEU A 47 14.19 8.05 -4.07
N TYR A 48 12.92 8.33 -4.34
CA TYR A 48 11.80 7.97 -3.48
C TYR A 48 11.15 6.69 -3.99
N PRO A 49 10.76 5.77 -3.11
CA PRO A 49 10.00 4.59 -3.53
C PRO A 49 8.63 5.01 -4.07
N MET A 50 8.13 4.27 -5.03
CA MET A 50 6.80 4.46 -5.60
C MET A 50 6.10 3.11 -5.75
N ILE A 51 4.78 3.10 -5.58
CA ILE A 51 3.97 1.89 -5.69
C ILE A 51 2.57 2.23 -6.22
N ASN A 52 2.04 1.35 -7.06
CA ASN A 52 0.65 1.31 -7.50
C ASN A 52 0.06 -0.01 -7.01
N VAL A 53 -1.01 0.05 -6.20
CA VAL A 53 -1.69 -1.13 -5.70
C VAL A 53 -3.18 -1.06 -5.97
N THR A 54 -3.73 -2.13 -6.53
CA THR A 54 -5.17 -2.35 -6.60
C THR A 54 -5.60 -3.29 -5.47
N ALA A 55 -6.64 -2.90 -4.74
CA ALA A 55 -7.36 -3.78 -3.82
C ALA A 55 -8.73 -4.10 -4.41
N THR A 56 -9.10 -5.37 -4.41
CA THR A 56 -10.39 -5.86 -4.90
C THR A 56 -11.02 -6.77 -3.85
N LEU A 57 -12.21 -6.41 -3.38
CA LEU A 57 -13.03 -7.25 -2.51
C LEU A 57 -14.10 -7.93 -3.35
N LYS A 58 -14.11 -9.27 -3.35
CA LYS A 58 -15.11 -10.09 -4.04
C LYS A 58 -16.02 -10.77 -3.02
N ARG A 59 -17.33 -10.80 -3.28
CA ARG A 59 -18.29 -11.61 -2.52
C ARG A 59 -18.07 -13.10 -2.83
N PRO A 60 -18.61 -14.02 -2.00
CA PRO A 60 -18.49 -15.47 -2.24
C PRO A 60 -19.06 -15.93 -3.58
N ASN A 61 -20.01 -15.19 -4.16
CA ASN A 61 -20.58 -15.44 -5.49
C ASN A 61 -19.68 -14.96 -6.65
N GLY A 62 -18.50 -14.40 -6.36
CA GLY A 62 -17.54 -13.88 -7.34
C GLY A 62 -17.74 -12.43 -7.77
N GLU A 63 -18.83 -11.78 -7.35
CA GLU A 63 -19.11 -10.38 -7.66
C GLU A 63 -18.12 -9.43 -6.96
N ILE A 64 -17.65 -8.40 -7.66
CA ILE A 64 -16.79 -7.37 -7.06
C ILE A 64 -17.67 -6.44 -6.21
N ALA A 65 -17.51 -6.53 -4.89
CA ALA A 65 -18.19 -5.64 -3.95
C ALA A 65 -17.54 -4.26 -3.87
N TRP A 66 -16.21 -4.22 -4.01
CA TRP A 66 -15.44 -2.98 -3.96
C TRP A 66 -14.10 -3.17 -4.66
N GLN A 67 -13.63 -2.13 -5.33
CA GLN A 67 -12.30 -2.10 -5.93
C GLN A 67 -11.76 -0.69 -5.91
N ARG A 68 -10.48 -0.56 -5.58
CA ARG A 68 -9.76 0.72 -5.58
C ARG A 68 -8.32 0.53 -5.99
N THR A 69 -7.78 1.51 -6.71
CA THR A 69 -6.36 1.59 -7.03
C THR A 69 -5.80 2.85 -6.39
N GLU A 70 -4.71 2.70 -5.65
CA GLU A 70 -4.00 3.81 -5.02
C GLU A 70 -2.55 3.85 -5.48
N PHE A 71 -2.03 5.07 -5.59
CA PHE A 71 -0.68 5.35 -6.04
C PHE A 71 0.04 6.17 -4.97
N VAL A 72 1.23 5.72 -4.59
CA VAL A 72 2.17 6.51 -3.81
C VAL A 72 3.35 6.84 -4.70
N THR A 73 3.59 8.13 -4.84
CA THR A 73 4.59 8.75 -5.71
C THR A 73 5.50 9.62 -4.85
N PRO A 74 6.61 10.14 -5.41
CA PRO A 74 7.45 11.11 -4.69
C PRO A 74 6.70 12.40 -4.29
N LEU A 75 5.57 12.72 -4.93
CA LEU A 75 4.80 13.94 -4.65
C LEU A 75 3.82 13.80 -3.47
N ASN A 76 3.59 12.59 -2.97
CA ASN A 76 2.77 12.38 -1.78
C ASN A 76 3.53 12.88 -0.54
N ALA A 77 2.91 13.74 0.28
CA ALA A 77 3.54 14.34 1.46
C ALA A 77 3.97 13.30 2.52
N GLU A 78 3.33 12.13 2.52
CA GLU A 78 3.61 10.99 3.39
C GLU A 78 4.81 10.16 2.90
N ASN A 79 5.24 10.33 1.66
CA ASN A 79 6.41 9.65 1.09
C ASN A 79 7.70 10.39 1.42
N LYS A 80 8.08 10.37 2.70
CA LYS A 80 9.14 11.22 3.25
C LYS A 80 10.55 10.64 3.11
N TYR A 81 10.69 9.36 2.78
CA TYR A 81 11.97 8.66 2.78
C TYR A 81 12.49 8.49 1.35
N GLY A 82 13.17 9.53 0.86
CA GLY A 82 14.00 9.49 -0.32
C GLY A 82 15.47 9.59 0.06
N TYR A 83 16.32 8.81 -0.60
CA TYR A 83 17.76 8.77 -0.39
C TYR A 83 18.48 8.77 -1.74
N GLU A 84 19.74 9.18 -1.75
CA GLU A 84 20.57 9.05 -2.94
C GLU A 84 20.91 7.58 -3.22
N PHE A 85 21.20 7.26 -4.48
CA PHE A 85 21.54 5.89 -4.89
C PHE A 85 22.70 5.29 -4.10
N GLU A 86 23.78 6.07 -3.88
CA GLU A 86 24.93 5.59 -3.10
C GLU A 86 24.58 5.27 -1.65
N GLN A 87 23.64 6.01 -1.05
CA GLN A 87 23.21 5.75 0.32
C GLN A 87 22.48 4.41 0.40
N TYR A 88 21.60 4.12 -0.56
CA TYR A 88 20.93 2.82 -0.65
C TYR A 88 21.92 1.66 -0.86
N MET A 89 23.01 1.88 -1.62
CA MET A 89 24.05 0.86 -1.79
C MET A 89 24.84 0.60 -0.51
N LYS A 90 25.13 1.65 0.26
CA LYS A 90 25.91 1.56 1.51
C LYS A 90 25.08 0.98 2.66
N ASP A 91 23.77 1.24 2.69
CA ASP A 91 22.86 0.77 3.73
C ASP A 91 21.53 0.26 3.15
N PRO A 92 21.40 -1.07 2.93
CA PRO A 92 20.17 -1.69 2.46
C PRO A 92 18.95 -1.50 3.38
N GLU A 93 19.14 -1.18 4.66
CA GLU A 93 18.00 -0.92 5.57
C GLU A 93 17.23 0.35 5.16
N LEU A 94 17.88 1.29 4.47
CA LEU A 94 17.22 2.47 3.91
C LEU A 94 16.18 2.07 2.86
N ILE A 95 16.47 1.08 2.02
CA ILE A 95 15.51 0.54 1.04
C ILE A 95 14.32 -0.06 1.78
N ARG A 96 14.58 -0.92 2.77
CA ARG A 96 13.51 -1.58 3.55
C ARG A 96 12.62 -0.55 4.23
N LYS A 97 13.22 0.48 4.85
CA LYS A 97 12.50 1.56 5.52
C LYS A 97 11.64 2.35 4.54
N ALA A 98 12.20 2.75 3.40
CA ALA A 98 11.50 3.53 2.39
C ALA A 98 10.31 2.74 1.80
N ILE A 99 10.53 1.48 1.39
CA ILE A 99 9.47 0.63 0.84
C ILE A 99 8.39 0.35 1.89
N THR A 100 8.78 0.08 3.15
CA THR A 100 7.82 -0.14 4.25
C THR A 100 6.91 1.07 4.43
N ASN A 101 7.46 2.29 4.37
CA ASN A 101 6.68 3.51 4.45
C ASN A 101 5.63 3.61 3.35
N VAL A 102 6.00 3.43 2.07
CA VAL A 102 5.02 3.55 0.98
C VAL A 102 3.99 2.42 0.97
N MET A 103 4.35 1.22 1.42
CA MET A 103 3.38 0.14 1.64
C MET A 103 2.36 0.51 2.72
N ALA A 104 2.81 1.13 3.82
CA ALA A 104 1.93 1.63 4.87
C ALA A 104 1.06 2.80 4.39
N THR A 105 1.61 3.73 3.61
CA THR A 105 0.86 4.85 3.02
C THR A 105 -0.23 4.33 2.07
N ALA A 106 0.13 3.48 1.10
CA ALA A 106 -0.83 2.90 0.16
C ALA A 106 -1.93 2.11 0.89
N SER A 107 -1.56 1.35 1.91
CA SER A 107 -2.51 0.61 2.74
C SER A 107 -3.49 1.54 3.46
N ASN A 108 -3.02 2.65 4.03
CA ASN A 108 -3.89 3.62 4.68
C ASN A 108 -4.88 4.27 3.70
N LEU A 109 -4.41 4.70 2.52
CA LEU A 109 -5.27 5.29 1.49
C LEU A 109 -6.35 4.32 1.02
N LEU A 110 -5.99 3.05 0.76
CA LEU A 110 -6.94 2.02 0.34
C LEU A 110 -8.01 1.77 1.41
N VAL A 111 -7.59 1.65 2.67
CA VAL A 111 -8.50 1.38 3.79
C VAL A 111 -9.41 2.59 4.07
N GLU A 112 -8.89 3.81 3.94
CA GLU A 112 -9.68 5.03 4.07
C GLU A 112 -10.77 5.09 2.99
N SER A 113 -10.44 4.79 1.73
CA SER A 113 -11.42 4.70 0.65
C SER A 113 -12.46 3.60 0.89
N LEU A 114 -12.06 2.46 1.46
CA LEU A 114 -12.98 1.38 1.81
C LEU A 114 -13.94 1.81 2.92
N ALA A 115 -13.45 2.51 3.94
CA ALA A 115 -14.26 2.98 5.06
C ALA A 115 -15.24 4.08 4.65
N ALA A 116 -14.86 4.97 3.72
CA ALA A 116 -15.71 6.01 3.18
C ALA A 116 -16.84 5.50 2.25
N GLY A 117 -16.73 4.26 1.77
CA GLY A 117 -17.74 3.61 0.93
C GLY A 117 -18.82 2.84 1.71
N LYS A 118 -18.79 2.87 3.05
CA LYS A 118 -19.86 2.40 3.93
C LYS A 118 -20.84 3.52 4.23
#